data_AF-A0A7K1SWL5-F1
#
_entry.id   AF-A0A7K1SWL5-F1
#
_cell.length_a   1.000
_cell.length_b   1.000
_cell.length_c   1.000
_cell.angle_alpha   90.00
_cell.angle_beta   90.00
_cell.angle_gamma   90.00
#
_symmetry.space_group_name_H-M   'P 1'
#
loop_
_entity.id
_entity.type
_entity.pdbx_description
1 polymer ?
#
loop_
_entity_poly.entity_id
_entity_poly.type
_entity_poly.pdbx_seq_one_letter_code
_entity_poly.pdbx_strand_id
1 'polypeptide(L)' 'MEILILHPKNKEQLSVFKALAKALKVDFETEKSPYDPKFVAKIKQSQQDLKDGKGTVITLDELKELCK' A
#
# COMPACT_ATOMS: atom_id res chain seq x y z
N MET A 1 22.15 10.64 -12.46
CA MET A 1 20.74 11.05 -12.57
C MET A 1 19.99 10.31 -11.48
N GLU A 2 19.11 11.01 -10.79
CA GLU A 2 18.38 10.51 -9.63
C GLU A 2 16.88 10.55 -9.93
N ILE A 3 16.13 9.57 -9.41
CA ILE A 3 14.68 9.47 -9.61
C ILE A 3 14.00 9.98 -8.34
N LEU A 4 13.14 10.98 -8.49
CA LEU A 4 12.33 11.51 -7.40
C LEU A 4 10.92 10.91 -7.43
N ILE A 5 10.59 10.09 -6.43
CA ILE A 5 9.27 9.46 -6.29
C ILE A 5 8.45 10.20 -5.23
N LEU A 6 7.31 10.76 -5.62
CA LEU A 6 6.42 11.50 -4.74
C LEU A 6 5.23 10.62 -4.31
N HIS A 7 4.94 10.57 -3.01
CA HIS A 7 3.82 9.82 -2.43
C HIS A 7 2.72 10.76 -1.91
N PRO A 8 1.88 11.34 -2.80
CA PRO A 8 0.83 12.27 -2.39
C PRO A 8 -0.19 11.58 -1.48
N LYS A 9 -0.55 12.23 -0.37
CA LYS A 9 -1.49 11.66 0.62
C LYS A 9 -2.95 11.81 0.20
N ASN A 10 -3.27 12.85 -0.59
CA ASN A 10 -4.63 13.24 -0.98
C ASN A 10 -4.71 13.62 -2.46
N LYS A 11 -5.94 13.62 -3.02
CA LYS A 11 -6.19 13.96 -4.43
C LYS A 11 -5.74 15.38 -4.81
N GLU A 12 -5.86 16.34 -3.90
CA GLU A 12 -5.42 17.72 -4.13
C GLU A 12 -3.91 17.82 -4.37
N GLN A 13 -3.11 17.14 -3.55
CA GLN A 13 -1.64 17.11 -3.71
C GLN A 13 -1.26 16.50 -5.07
N LEU A 14 -1.92 15.40 -5.46
CA LEU A 14 -1.68 14.77 -6.76
C LEU A 14 -1.97 15.73 -7.93
N SER A 15 -3.06 16.49 -7.85
CA SER A 15 -3.42 17.48 -8.87
C SER A 15 -2.40 18.60 -9.00
N VAL A 16 -1.88 19.11 -7.87
CA VAL A 16 -0.82 20.13 -7.87
C VAL A 16 0.46 19.62 -8.52
N PHE A 17 0.94 18.43 -8.15
CA PHE A 17 2.15 17.86 -8.75
C PHE A 17 2.00 17.59 -10.25
N LYS A 18 0.83 17.13 -10.69
CA LYS A 18 0.55 16.97 -12.13
C LYS A 18 0.58 18.29 -12.88
N ALA A 19 0.03 19.36 -12.30
CA ALA A 19 0.07 20.69 -12.91
C ALA A 19 1.50 21.23 -13.01
N LEU A 20 2.30 21.06 -11.94
CA LEU A 20 3.70 21.46 -11.93
C LEU A 20 4.52 20.67 -12.97
N ALA A 21 4.38 19.34 -13.03
CA ALA A 21 5.07 18.52 -14.01
C ALA A 21 4.75 18.94 -15.45
N LYS A 22 3.47 19.22 -15.75
CA LYS A 22 3.05 19.75 -17.06
C LYS A 22 3.66 21.12 -17.37
N ALA A 23 3.66 22.04 -16.40
CA ALA A 23 4.23 23.37 -16.58
C ALA A 23 5.74 23.31 -16.86
N LEU A 24 6.43 22.37 -16.21
CA LEU A 24 7.87 22.12 -16.38
C LEU A 24 8.19 21.24 -17.60
N LYS A 25 7.18 20.77 -18.34
CA LYS A 25 7.32 19.82 -19.46
C LYS A 25 8.09 18.55 -19.09
N VAL A 26 7.85 18.06 -17.88
CA VAL A 26 8.43 16.81 -17.37
C VAL A 26 7.41 15.70 -17.55
N ASP A 27 7.83 14.61 -18.19
CA ASP A 27 7.03 13.39 -18.29
C ASP A 27 6.89 12.73 -16.92
N PHE A 28 5.69 12.22 -16.63
CA PHE A 28 5.39 11.56 -15.37
C PHE A 28 4.50 10.36 -15.60
N GLU A 29 4.68 9.35 -14.76
CA GLU A 29 3.87 8.13 -14.76
C GLU A 29 2.97 8.11 -13.53
N THR A 30 1.77 7.56 -13.69
CA THR A 30 0.87 7.32 -12.57
C THR A 30 0.51 5.86 -12.51
N GLU A 31 1.11 5.15 -11.57
CA GLU A 31 0.72 3.78 -11.27
C GLU A 31 -0.44 3.77 -10.29
N LYS A 32 -1.44 2.95 -10.60
CA LYS A 32 -2.44 2.57 -9.59
C LYS A 32 -1.82 1.51 -8.71
N SER A 33 -2.23 1.47 -7.44
CA SER A 33 -1.89 0.35 -6.56
C SER A 33 -2.20 -0.97 -7.27
N PRO A 34 -1.24 -1.90 -7.40
CA PRO A 34 -1.47 -3.19 -8.04
C PRO A 34 -2.43 -4.07 -7.22
N TYR A 35 -2.64 -3.74 -5.95
CA TYR A 35 -3.49 -4.48 -5.04
C TYR A 35 -4.95 -4.04 -5.12
N ASP A 36 -5.84 -5.04 -5.17
CA ASP A 36 -7.28 -4.84 -5.08
C ASP A 36 -7.66 -4.10 -3.76
N PRO A 37 -8.53 -3.08 -3.79
CA PRO A 37 -8.91 -2.33 -2.60
C PRO A 37 -9.53 -3.18 -1.49
N LYS A 38 -10.26 -4.26 -1.81
CA LYS A 38 -10.84 -5.16 -0.80
C LYS A 38 -9.74 -5.98 -0.13
N PHE A 39 -8.71 -6.37 -0.87
CA PHE A 39 -7.52 -7.02 -0.30
C PHE A 39 -6.83 -6.08 0.70
N VAL A 40 -6.55 -4.83 0.31
CA VAL A 40 -5.93 -3.84 1.21
C VAL A 40 -6.79 -3.60 2.47
N ALA A 41 -8.12 -3.54 2.31
CA ALA A 41 -9.03 -3.39 3.44
C ALA A 41 -8.95 -4.57 4.42
N LYS A 42 -8.91 -5.82 3.91
CA LYS A 42 -8.73 -7.02 4.74
C LYS A 42 -7.42 -7.00 5.51
N ILE A 43 -6.31 -6.63 4.87
CA ILE A 43 -5.00 -6.56 5.54
C ILE A 43 -5.01 -5.51 6.66
N LYS A 44 -5.58 -4.33 6.41
CA LYS A 44 -5.72 -3.29 7.45
C LYS A 44 -6.57 -3.77 8.63
N GLN A 45 -7.65 -4.50 8.34
CA GLN A 45 -8.49 -5.10 9.37
C GLN A 45 -7.70 -6.15 10.17
N SER A 46 -6.97 -7.06 9.53
CA SER A 46 -6.12 -8.04 10.22
C SER A 46 -5.06 -7.38 11.10
N GLN A 47 -4.42 -6.29 10.65
CA GLN A 47 -3.48 -5.52 11.47
C GLN A 47 -4.14 -4.93 12.71
N GLN A 48 -5.40 -4.50 12.61
CA GLN A 48 -6.17 -3.99 13.72
C GLN A 48 -6.56 -5.13 14.68
N ASP A 49 -7.07 -6.24 14.16
CA ASP A 49 -7.41 -7.43 14.96
C ASP A 49 -6.21 -8.00 15.73
N LEU A 50 -4.99 -7.92 15.16
CA LEU A 50 -3.75 -8.25 15.87
C LEU A 50 -3.48 -7.30 17.05
N LYS A 51 -3.67 -5.99 16.86
CA LYS A 51 -3.54 -5.01 17.95
C LYS A 51 -4.60 -5.20 19.03
N ASP A 52 -5.80 -5.62 18.63
CA ASP A 52 -6.92 -5.92 19.53
C ASP A 52 -6.80 -7.33 20.17
N GLY A 53 -5.71 -8.06 19.93
CA GLY A 53 -5.44 -9.36 20.56
C GLY A 53 -6.29 -10.53 20.05
N LYS A 54 -6.95 -10.38 18.89
CA LYS A 54 -7.77 -11.44 18.27
C LYS A 54 -6.98 -12.41 17.39
N GLY A 55 -5.65 -12.26 17.34
CA GLY A 55 -4.76 -13.17 16.63
C GLY A 55 -4.39 -14.39 17.46
N THR A 56 -4.08 -15.49 16.79
CA THR A 56 -3.51 -16.69 17.40
C THR A 56 -2.03 -16.79 17.02
N VAL A 57 -1.16 -16.94 18.01
CA VAL A 57 0.26 -17.26 17.78
C VAL A 57 0.38 -18.76 17.56
N ILE A 58 0.98 -19.16 16.45
CA ILE A 58 1.27 -20.56 16.13
C ILE A 58 2.78 -20.72 15.90
N THR A 59 3.31 -21.89 16.26
CA THR A 59 4.70 -22.26 15.98
C THR A 59 4.88 -22.73 14.53
N LEU A 60 6.14 -22.79 14.07
CA LEU A 60 6.45 -23.30 12.72
C LEU A 60 6.09 -24.78 12.57
N ASP A 61 6.22 -25.57 13.63
CA ASP A 61 5.83 -26.97 13.63
C ASP A 61 4.31 -27.11 13.49
N GLU A 62 3.52 -26.35 14.26
CA GLU A 62 2.04 -26.31 14.12
C GLU A 62 1.61 -25.87 12.71
N LEU A 63 2.28 -24.86 12.13
CA LEU A 63 1.99 -24.42 10.76
C LEU A 63 2.23 -25.53 9.73
N LYS A 64 3.33 -26.30 9.86
CA LYS A 64 3.64 -27.41 8.95
C LYS A 64 2.61 -28.53 9.03
N GLU A 65 2.01 -28.76 10.20
CA GLU A 65 0.97 -29.77 10.35
C GLU A 65 -0.35 -29.38 9.67
N LEU A 66 -0.66 -28.08 9.60
CA LEU A 66 -1.86 -27.56 8.93
C LEU A 66 -1.80 -27.58 7.40
N CYS A 67 -0.61 -27.71 6.81
CA CYS A 67 -0.40 -27.73 5.36
C CYS A 67 -0.30 -29.15 4.75
N LYS A 68 -0.65 -30.19 5.49
CA LYS A 68 -0.74 -31.59 5.02
C LYS A 68 -2.08 -31.85 4.35
#